data_AF-A0A7S1RFN5-F1
#
_entry.id   AF-A0A7S1RFN5-F1
#
_cell.length_a   1.000
_cell.length_b   1.000
_cell.length_c   1.000
_cell.angle_alpha   90.00
_cell.angle_beta   90.00
_cell.angle_gamma   90.00
#
_symmetry.space_group_name_H-M   'P 1'
#
loop_
_entity.id
_entity.type
_entity.pdbx_description
1 polymer ?
#
loop_
_entity_poly.entity_id
_entity_poly.type
_entity_poly.pdbx_seq_one_letter_code
_entity_poly.pdbx_strand_id
1 'polypeptide(L)'
;EKALADSEVAAAAVQQAVAEARDFIASKTSELKALAEAVAKAGLEEFAALTKRNEEAVEKLAQFREETDGRRVIANQQLALSKVAAAEEAAQRAADAAAPLAPERAEELSPAAAKEATDSLGAAAKEAADRLGEARQCLSERQRDKKAPVDAAELSKLLFR
;
A
#
# COMPACT_ATOMS: atom_id res chain seq x y z
N GLU A 1 1.31 8.16 0.51
CA GLU A 1 0.00 7.90 1.16
C GLU A 1 -1.09 8.87 0.71
N LYS A 2 -0.91 10.20 0.82
CA LYS A 2 -1.92 11.19 0.41
C LYS A 2 -2.52 10.97 -0.99
N ALA A 3 -1.69 10.76 -2.01
CA ALA A 3 -2.18 10.54 -3.38
C ALA A 3 -3.03 9.26 -3.56
N LEU A 4 -2.77 8.21 -2.77
CA LEU A 4 -3.58 6.99 -2.79
C LEU A 4 -4.92 7.21 -2.07
N ALA A 5 -4.90 7.90 -0.93
CA ALA A 5 -6.12 8.28 -0.21
C ALA A 5 -7.01 9.20 -1.06
N ASP A 6 -6.43 10.22 -1.70
CA ASP A 6 -7.15 11.13 -2.60
C ASP A 6 -7.75 10.36 -3.81
N SER A 7 -7.03 9.37 -4.33
CA SER A 7 -7.53 8.48 -5.41
C SER A 7 -8.72 7.63 -4.96
N GLU A 8 -8.69 7.09 -3.74
CA GLU A 8 -9.80 6.31 -3.18
C GLU A 8 -11.06 7.17 -2.96
N VAL A 9 -10.88 8.39 -2.44
CA VAL A 9 -11.97 9.36 -2.29
C VAL A 9 -12.59 9.71 -3.65
N ALA A 10 -11.75 9.99 -4.65
CA ALA A 10 -12.22 10.27 -6.01
C ALA A 10 -12.96 9.06 -6.61
N ALA A 11 -12.44 7.85 -6.46
CA ALA A 11 -13.07 6.63 -6.93
C ALA A 11 -14.43 6.34 -6.26
N ALA A 12 -14.59 6.71 -4.98
CA ALA A 12 -15.86 6.61 -4.28
C ALA A 12 -16.87 7.64 -4.81
N ALA A 13 -16.45 8.89 -5.00
CA ALA A 13 -17.30 9.94 -5.55
C ALA A 13 -17.79 9.61 -6.97
N VAL A 14 -16.90 9.09 -7.83
CA VAL A 14 -17.28 8.66 -9.19
C VAL A 14 -18.24 7.47 -9.14
N GLN A 15 -18.04 6.50 -8.24
CA GLN A 15 -18.97 5.38 -8.09
C GLN A 15 -20.37 5.86 -7.71
N GLN A 16 -20.47 6.82 -6.78
CA GLN A 16 -21.73 7.40 -6.39
C GLN A 16 -22.40 8.11 -7.58
N ALA A 17 -21.67 8.97 -8.30
CA ALA A 17 -22.22 9.69 -9.45
C ALA A 17 -22.71 8.75 -10.56
N VAL A 18 -21.98 7.65 -10.82
CA VAL A 18 -22.38 6.61 -11.79
C VAL A 18 -23.67 5.91 -11.37
N ALA A 19 -23.84 5.62 -10.07
CA ALA A 19 -25.05 5.00 -9.54
C ALA A 19 -26.25 5.95 -9.67
N GLU A 20 -26.09 7.21 -9.25
CA GLU A 20 -27.13 8.24 -9.37
C GLU A 20 -27.53 8.46 -10.84
N ALA A 21 -26.57 8.52 -11.76
CA ALA A 21 -26.82 8.63 -13.19
C ALA A 21 -27.60 7.43 -13.73
N ARG A 22 -27.27 6.20 -13.28
CA ARG A 22 -27.97 4.99 -13.68
C ARG A 22 -29.43 5.01 -13.24
N ASP A 23 -29.68 5.38 -11.99
CA ASP A 23 -31.03 5.45 -11.43
C ASP A 23 -31.88 6.51 -12.16
N PHE A 24 -31.28 7.67 -12.43
CA PHE A 24 -31.93 8.75 -13.20
C PHE A 24 -32.27 8.30 -14.63
N ILE A 25 -31.31 7.70 -15.35
CA ILE A 25 -31.50 7.18 -16.70
C ILE A 25 -32.63 6.14 -16.72
N ALA A 26 -32.64 5.21 -15.76
CA ALA A 26 -33.67 4.18 -15.67
C ALA A 26 -35.06 4.78 -15.43
N SER A 27 -35.17 5.73 -14.48
CA SER A 27 -36.42 6.43 -14.18
C SER A 27 -36.96 7.16 -15.41
N LYS A 28 -36.14 7.97 -16.08
CA LYS A 28 -36.56 8.77 -17.23
C LYS A 28 -36.85 7.92 -18.47
N THR A 29 -36.11 6.84 -18.66
CA THR A 29 -36.42 5.85 -19.71
C THR A 29 -37.80 5.23 -19.48
N SER A 30 -38.18 4.94 -18.23
CA SER A 30 -39.52 4.43 -17.91
C SER A 30 -40.62 5.46 -18.17
N GLU A 31 -40.40 6.73 -17.80
CA GLU A 31 -41.34 7.82 -18.07
C GLU A 31 -41.57 8.01 -19.57
N LEU A 32 -40.51 8.02 -20.38
CA LEU A 32 -40.59 8.18 -21.84
C LEU A 32 -41.35 7.03 -22.50
N LYS A 33 -41.18 5.80 -22.02
CA LYS A 33 -41.91 4.62 -22.53
C LYS A 33 -43.43 4.70 -22.30
N ALA A 34 -43.89 5.54 -21.38
CA ALA A 34 -45.32 5.76 -21.14
C ALA A 34 -45.93 6.79 -22.11
N LEU A 35 -45.11 7.51 -22.89
CA LEU A 35 -45.57 8.49 -23.88
C LEU A 35 -45.85 7.81 -25.23
N ALA A 36 -46.56 8.51 -26.11
CA ALA A 36 -46.75 8.07 -27.49
C ALA A 36 -45.41 7.93 -28.21
N GLU A 37 -45.25 6.88 -29.02
CA GLU A 37 -43.99 6.51 -29.67
C GLU A 37 -43.37 7.66 -30.48
N ALA A 38 -44.20 8.43 -31.20
CA ALA A 38 -43.76 9.58 -31.99
C ALA A 38 -43.08 10.69 -31.16
N VAL A 39 -43.39 10.77 -29.87
CA VAL A 39 -42.81 11.72 -28.90
C VAL A 39 -41.62 11.10 -28.17
N ALA A 40 -41.70 9.81 -27.84
CA ALA A 40 -40.69 9.12 -27.03
C ALA A 40 -39.40 8.79 -27.78
N LYS A 41 -39.46 8.55 -29.10
CA LYS A 41 -38.36 7.96 -29.88
C LYS A 41 -37.02 8.70 -29.71
N ALA A 42 -37.00 10.01 -29.95
CA ALA A 42 -35.76 10.80 -29.87
C ALA A 42 -35.16 10.78 -28.45
N GLY A 43 -36.01 10.91 -27.42
CA GLY A 43 -35.57 10.83 -26.03
C GLY A 43 -35.00 9.45 -25.68
N LEU A 44 -35.63 8.37 -26.13
CA LEU A 44 -35.15 7.00 -25.90
C LEU A 44 -33.77 6.76 -26.55
N GLU A 45 -33.54 7.30 -27.75
CA GLU A 45 -32.22 7.25 -28.41
C GLU A 45 -31.14 8.01 -27.62
N GLU A 46 -31.46 9.18 -27.07
CA GLU A 46 -30.55 9.94 -26.20
C GLU A 46 -30.25 9.21 -24.89
N PHE A 47 -31.26 8.64 -24.23
CA PHE A 47 -31.06 7.86 -23.00
C PHE A 47 -30.28 6.56 -23.24
N ALA A 48 -30.40 5.94 -24.42
CA ALA A 48 -29.54 4.82 -24.81
C ALA A 48 -28.07 5.27 -24.94
N ALA A 49 -27.82 6.43 -25.55
CA ALA A 49 -26.46 6.98 -25.63
C ALA A 49 -25.89 7.34 -24.25
N LEU A 50 -26.70 7.89 -23.34
CA LEU A 50 -26.30 8.16 -21.96
C LEU A 50 -26.02 6.87 -21.17
N THR A 51 -26.80 5.81 -21.39
CA THR A 51 -26.56 4.50 -20.80
C THR A 51 -25.18 3.98 -21.17
N LYS A 52 -24.84 4.00 -22.47
CA LYS A 52 -23.52 3.59 -22.96
C LYS A 52 -22.38 4.42 -22.35
N ARG A 53 -22.54 5.76 -22.26
CA ARG A 53 -21.55 6.62 -21.61
C ARG A 53 -21.36 6.29 -20.12
N ASN A 54 -22.44 5.93 -19.43
CA ASN A 54 -22.36 5.55 -18.03
C ASN A 54 -21.63 4.20 -17.86
N GLU A 55 -21.85 3.24 -18.78
CA GLU A 55 -21.11 1.98 -18.83
C GLU A 55 -19.61 2.20 -19.09
N GLU A 56 -19.25 3.06 -20.05
CA GLU A 56 -17.85 3.45 -20.29
C GLU A 56 -17.20 4.10 -19.05
N ALA A 57 -17.95 4.87 -18.26
CA ALA A 57 -17.47 5.43 -17.00
C ALA A 57 -17.23 4.37 -15.93
N VAL A 58 -18.08 3.33 -15.86
CA VAL A 58 -17.89 2.16 -14.98
C VAL A 58 -16.59 1.43 -15.33
N GLU A 59 -16.35 1.18 -16.62
CA GLU A 59 -15.15 0.49 -17.08
C GLU A 59 -13.88 1.29 -16.75
N LYS A 60 -13.88 2.60 -17.00
CA LYS A 60 -12.76 3.48 -16.64
C LYS A 60 -12.52 3.53 -15.13
N LEU A 61 -13.59 3.54 -14.33
CA LEU A 61 -13.48 3.48 -12.87
C LEU A 61 -12.84 2.15 -12.41
N ALA A 62 -13.20 1.03 -13.05
CA ALA A 62 -12.59 -0.27 -12.76
C ALA A 62 -11.09 -0.27 -13.06
N GLN A 63 -10.69 0.21 -14.24
CA GLN A 63 -9.28 0.35 -14.63
C GLN A 63 -8.52 1.26 -13.66
N PHE A 64 -9.08 2.42 -13.31
CA PHE A 64 -8.46 3.35 -12.37
C PHE A 64 -8.23 2.72 -10.98
N ARG A 65 -9.16 1.89 -10.51
CA ARG A 65 -9.01 1.16 -9.24
C ARG A 65 -7.89 0.14 -9.32
N GLU A 66 -7.84 -0.64 -10.39
CA GLU A 66 -6.77 -1.62 -10.63
C GLU A 66 -5.39 -0.96 -10.66
N GLU A 67 -5.24 0.14 -11.40
CA GLU A 67 -3.99 0.90 -11.46
C GLU A 67 -3.60 1.51 -10.10
N THR A 68 -4.59 1.97 -9.33
CA THR A 68 -4.36 2.54 -7.99
C THR A 68 -3.95 1.46 -6.99
N ASP A 69 -4.57 0.29 -7.05
CA ASP A 69 -4.21 -0.87 -6.25
C ASP A 69 -2.80 -1.37 -6.63
N GLY A 70 -2.47 -1.43 -7.93
CA GLY A 70 -1.12 -1.76 -8.40
C GLY A 70 -0.06 -0.81 -7.87
N ARG A 71 -0.33 0.51 -7.90
CA ARG A 71 0.57 1.52 -7.31
C ARG A 71 0.70 1.35 -5.79
N ARG A 72 -0.39 1.01 -5.09
CA ARG A 72 -0.37 0.72 -3.64
C ARG A 72 0.55 -0.45 -3.33
N VAL A 73 0.45 -1.54 -4.09
CA VAL A 73 1.27 -2.75 -3.91
C VAL A 73 2.76 -2.43 -4.09
N ILE A 74 3.13 -1.74 -5.16
CA ILE A 74 4.53 -1.36 -5.43
C ILE A 74 5.08 -0.48 -4.31
N ALA A 75 4.35 0.56 -3.92
CA ALA A 75 4.77 1.48 -2.86
C ALA A 75 4.95 0.74 -1.52
N ASN A 76 4.03 -0.17 -1.21
CA ASN A 76 4.11 -0.99 0.00
C ASN A 76 5.31 -1.93 -0.01
N GLN A 77 5.61 -2.57 -1.15
CA GLN A 77 6.77 -3.45 -1.29
C GLN A 77 8.09 -2.68 -1.14
N GLN A 78 8.20 -1.50 -1.77
CA GLN A 78 9.38 -0.65 -1.64
C GLN A 78 9.60 -0.21 -0.19
N LEU A 79 8.53 0.17 0.51
CA LEU A 79 8.61 0.50 1.93
C LEU A 79 9.05 -0.70 2.79
N ALA A 80 8.59 -1.92 2.45
CA ALA A 80 9.00 -3.14 3.15
C ALA A 80 10.51 -3.38 2.99
N LEU A 81 10.99 -3.32 1.74
CA LEU A 81 12.41 -3.49 1.40
C LEU A 81 13.28 -2.45 2.10
N SER A 82 12.85 -1.19 2.10
CA SER A 82 13.57 -0.10 2.78
C SER A 82 13.69 -0.33 4.29
N LYS A 83 12.62 -0.82 4.93
CA LYS A 83 12.64 -1.11 6.38
C LYS A 83 13.52 -2.30 6.73
N VAL A 84 13.50 -3.36 5.91
CA VAL A 84 14.39 -4.51 6.09
C VAL A 84 15.85 -4.10 5.89
N ALA A 85 16.17 -3.35 4.83
CA ALA A 85 17.53 -2.87 4.58
C ALA A 85 18.05 -2.00 5.75
N ALA A 86 17.22 -1.11 6.29
CA ALA A 86 17.60 -0.31 7.47
C ALA A 86 17.84 -1.17 8.72
N ALA A 87 17.10 -2.26 8.89
CA ALA A 87 17.32 -3.21 9.98
C ALA A 87 18.60 -4.03 9.80
N GLU A 88 18.88 -4.50 8.58
CA GLU A 88 20.13 -5.18 8.22
C GLU A 88 21.35 -4.27 8.46
N GLU A 89 21.27 -3.00 8.06
CA GLU A 89 22.35 -2.02 8.26
C GLU A 89 22.60 -1.73 9.75
N ALA A 90 21.54 -1.58 10.54
CA ALA A 90 21.65 -1.40 11.99
C ALA A 90 22.20 -2.65 12.69
N ALA A 91 21.83 -3.86 12.24
CA ALA A 91 22.39 -5.11 12.74
C ALA A 91 23.89 -5.23 12.42
N GLN A 92 24.31 -4.82 11.23
CA GLN A 92 25.74 -4.79 10.87
C GLN A 92 26.51 -3.80 11.75
N ARG A 93 25.97 -2.60 12.01
CA ARG A 93 26.58 -1.65 12.97
C ARG A 93 26.74 -2.26 14.36
N ALA A 94 25.75 -3.00 14.84
CA ALA A 94 25.84 -3.69 16.12
C ALA A 94 26.93 -4.78 16.12
N ALA A 95 27.07 -5.53 15.02
CA ALA A 95 28.14 -6.51 14.86
C ALA A 95 29.53 -5.84 14.85
N ASP A 96 29.68 -4.72 14.14
CA ASP A 96 30.93 -3.96 14.10
C ASP A 96 31.28 -3.37 15.46
N ALA A 97 30.29 -2.85 16.20
CA ALA A 97 30.47 -2.36 17.57
C ALA A 97 30.82 -3.48 18.58
N ALA A 98 30.41 -4.72 18.31
CA ALA A 98 30.78 -5.89 19.10
C ALA A 98 32.19 -6.41 18.78
N ALA A 99 32.75 -6.11 17.60
CA ALA A 99 34.03 -6.67 17.15
C ALA A 99 35.22 -6.43 18.09
N PRO A 100 35.36 -5.27 18.78
CA PRO A 100 36.43 -5.08 19.77
C PRO A 100 36.28 -5.96 21.02
N LEU A 101 35.05 -6.36 21.36
CA LEU A 101 34.73 -7.17 22.52
C LEU A 101 34.87 -8.68 22.27
N ALA A 102 35.29 -9.07 21.06
CA ALA A 102 35.55 -10.47 20.72
C ALA A 102 36.64 -11.06 21.62
N PRO A 103 36.56 -12.35 22.01
CA PRO A 103 37.50 -12.98 22.95
C PRO A 103 38.97 -12.77 22.58
N GLU A 104 39.28 -12.78 21.28
CA GLU A 104 40.63 -12.65 20.73
C GLU A 104 41.21 -11.23 20.85
N ARG A 105 40.36 -10.23 21.11
CA ARG A 105 40.72 -8.80 21.20
C ARG A 105 40.43 -8.18 22.56
N ALA A 106 39.56 -8.81 23.34
CA ALA A 106 39.12 -8.32 24.63
C ALA A 106 40.26 -8.21 25.66
N GLU A 107 41.26 -9.10 25.60
CA GLU A 107 42.42 -9.09 26.50
C GLU A 107 43.36 -7.90 26.24
N GLU A 108 43.29 -7.27 25.07
CA GLU A 108 44.12 -6.12 24.68
C GLU A 108 43.46 -4.77 25.02
N LEU A 109 42.18 -4.78 25.43
CA LEU A 109 41.43 -3.57 25.74
C LEU A 109 41.72 -3.06 27.15
N SER A 110 42.02 -1.76 27.26
CA SER A 110 42.02 -1.10 28.56
C SER A 110 40.60 -1.07 29.16
N PRO A 111 40.44 -0.98 30.49
CA PRO A 111 39.12 -0.87 31.12
C PRO A 111 38.27 0.29 30.58
N ALA A 112 38.89 1.41 30.22
CA ALA A 112 38.21 2.55 29.62
C ALA A 112 37.72 2.25 28.19
N ALA A 113 38.56 1.63 27.36
CA ALA A 113 38.21 1.23 26.00
C ALA A 113 37.14 0.13 25.98
N ALA A 114 37.19 -0.82 26.92
CA ALA A 114 36.18 -1.86 27.08
C ALA A 114 34.80 -1.26 27.44
N LYS A 115 34.77 -0.25 28.33
CA LYS A 115 33.55 0.46 28.68
C LYS A 115 32.97 1.21 27.48
N GLU A 116 33.79 1.95 26.75
CA GLU A 116 33.35 2.67 25.55
C GLU A 116 32.82 1.72 24.46
N ALA A 117 33.49 0.60 24.22
CA ALA A 117 33.01 -0.42 23.28
C ALA A 117 31.69 -1.05 23.73
N THR A 118 31.50 -1.27 25.04
CA THR A 118 30.24 -1.79 25.60
C THR A 118 29.10 -0.79 25.46
N ASP A 119 29.35 0.49 25.74
CA ASP A 119 28.36 1.56 25.59
C ASP A 119 27.95 1.75 24.11
N SER A 120 28.93 1.70 23.20
CA SER A 120 28.71 1.76 21.74
C SER A 120 27.89 0.56 21.25
N LEU A 121 28.23 -0.65 21.68
CA LEU A 121 27.46 -1.85 21.38
C LEU A 121 26.02 -1.76 21.92
N GLY A 122 25.85 -1.27 23.15
CA GLY A 122 24.53 -1.10 23.75
C GLY A 122 23.62 -0.16 22.93
N ALA A 123 24.17 0.96 22.45
CA ALA A 123 23.45 1.89 21.59
C ALA A 123 23.09 1.27 20.22
N ALA A 124 24.07 0.63 19.57
CA ALA A 124 23.87 0.00 18.26
C ALA A 124 22.89 -1.18 18.32
N ALA A 125 22.95 -2.00 19.38
CA ALA A 125 22.04 -3.12 19.61
C ALA A 125 20.60 -2.65 19.83
N LYS A 126 20.40 -1.54 20.57
CA LYS A 126 19.08 -0.92 20.73
C LYS A 126 18.54 -0.43 19.40
N GLU A 127 19.35 0.28 18.61
CA GLU A 127 18.94 0.74 17.28
C GLU A 127 18.56 -0.43 16.38
N ALA A 128 19.36 -1.50 16.34
CA ALA A 128 19.05 -2.70 15.57
C ALA A 128 17.73 -3.35 16.01
N ALA A 129 17.48 -3.46 17.32
CA ALA A 129 16.23 -3.98 17.85
C ALA A 129 15.01 -3.13 17.45
N ASP A 130 15.13 -1.80 17.54
CA ASP A 130 14.08 -0.86 17.14
C ASP A 130 13.76 -1.00 15.63
N ARG A 131 14.79 -1.04 14.77
CA ARG A 131 14.63 -1.19 13.32
C ARG A 131 14.06 -2.56 12.92
N LEU A 132 14.48 -3.64 13.57
CA LEU A 132 13.90 -4.97 13.38
C LEU A 132 12.42 -4.99 13.80
N GLY A 133 12.08 -4.33 14.91
CA GLY A 133 10.70 -4.16 15.35
C GLY A 133 9.84 -3.45 14.30
N GLU A 134 10.32 -2.30 13.80
CA GLU A 134 9.65 -1.57 12.72
C GLU A 134 9.46 -2.43 11.48
N ALA A 135 10.50 -3.14 11.02
CA ALA A 135 10.42 -3.99 9.82
C ALA A 135 9.40 -5.12 10.00
N ARG A 136 9.41 -5.81 11.15
CA ARG A 136 8.46 -6.90 11.45
C ARG A 136 7.03 -6.41 11.53
N GLN A 137 6.79 -5.28 12.19
CA GLN A 137 5.47 -4.68 12.25
C GLN A 137 4.97 -4.34 10.83
N CYS A 138 5.82 -3.69 10.04
CA CYS A 138 5.54 -3.32 8.66
C CYS A 138 5.19 -4.55 7.79
N LEU A 139 5.92 -5.66 7.95
CA LEU A 139 5.64 -6.91 7.22
C LEU A 139 4.35 -7.59 7.71
N SER A 140 4.10 -7.59 9.02
CA SER A 140 2.89 -8.18 9.63
C SER A 140 1.60 -7.43 9.28
N GLU A 141 1.65 -6.10 9.24
CA GLU A 141 0.53 -5.27 8.76
C GLU A 141 0.18 -5.61 7.31
N ARG A 142 1.19 -5.82 6.46
CA ARG A 142 0.98 -6.20 5.06
C ARG A 142 0.45 -7.62 4.87
N GLN A 143 0.89 -8.60 5.67
CA GLN A 143 0.33 -9.94 5.64
C GLN A 143 -1.16 -9.97 6.02
N ARG A 144 -1.60 -9.03 6.84
CA ARG A 144 -3.02 -8.91 7.25
C ARG A 144 -3.87 -8.16 6.24
N ASP A 145 -3.27 -7.44 5.29
CA ASP A 145 -3.99 -6.72 4.25
C ASP A 145 -4.50 -7.68 3.16
N LYS A 146 -5.72 -8.19 3.38
CA LYS A 146 -6.41 -9.13 2.48
C LYS A 146 -6.69 -8.57 1.08
N LYS A 147 -6.53 -7.26 0.88
CA LYS A 147 -6.79 -6.59 -0.42
C LYS A 147 -5.53 -6.43 -1.27
N ALA A 148 -4.35 -6.64 -0.71
CA ALA A 148 -3.13 -6.53 -1.47
C ALA A 148 -2.84 -7.89 -2.15
N PRO A 149 -2.68 -7.95 -3.48
CA PRO A 149 -2.11 -9.11 -4.17
C PRO A 149 -0.62 -9.15 -3.83
N VAL A 150 -0.30 -9.46 -2.57
CA VAL A 150 1.07 -9.64 -2.17
C VAL A 150 1.40 -11.10 -2.37
N ASP A 151 2.52 -11.35 -3.05
CA ASP A 151 3.14 -12.66 -3.03
C ASP A 151 3.57 -12.94 -1.58
N ALA A 152 2.70 -13.61 -0.83
CA ALA A 152 2.92 -13.95 0.57
C ALA A 152 4.24 -14.73 0.74
N ALA A 153 4.72 -15.41 -0.31
CA ALA A 153 6.01 -16.07 -0.31
C ALA A 153 7.18 -15.06 -0.29
N GLU A 154 7.11 -13.96 -1.04
CA GLU A 154 8.15 -12.91 -1.04
C GLU A 154 8.19 -12.15 0.30
N LEU A 155 7.04 -11.80 0.88
CA LEU A 155 7.02 -11.21 2.24
C LEU A 155 7.55 -12.18 3.29
N SER A 156 7.24 -13.47 3.16
CA SER A 156 7.76 -14.49 4.08
C SER A 156 9.28 -14.61 3.98
N LYS A 157 9.85 -14.55 2.77
CA LYS A 157 11.32 -14.53 2.59
C LYS A 157 11.97 -13.35 3.31
N LEU A 158 11.34 -12.17 3.30
CA LEU A 158 11.84 -10.98 4.01
C LEU A 158 11.72 -11.07 5.54
N LEU A 159 10.78 -11.86 6.06
CA LEU A 159 10.63 -12.11 7.50
C LEU A 159 11.70 -13.05 8.06
N PHE A 160 12.27 -13.91 7.22
CA PHE A 160 13.28 -14.90 7.60
C PHE A 160 14.70 -14.50 7.16
N ARG A 161 14.89 -13.29 6.60
CA ARG A 161 16.19 -12.65 6.50
C ARG A 161 16.57 -12.03 7.84
#